data_AF-A0A221NIR5-F1
#
_entry.id   AF-A0A221NIR5-F1
#
_cell.length_a   1.000
_cell.length_b   1.000
_cell.length_c   1.000
_cell.angle_alpha   90.00
_cell.angle_beta   90.00
_cell.angle_gamma   90.00
#
_symmetry.space_group_name_H-M   'P 1'
#
loop_
_entity.id
_entity.type
_entity.pdbx_description
1 polymer ?
#
loop_
_entity_poly.entity_id
_entity_poly.type
_entity_poly.pdbx_seq_one_letter_code
_entity_poly.pdbx_strand_id
1 'polypeptide(L)'
;MTQTRETRLIGKRVATRTLGVSLFLFIVIHPAALIGIVWTVSPITNSEALEGSTPAAWMVGAAGLLVLAIWRARQSGFQRTSIIGFVMLEGVFIGGFVTYFEGVSPGVMLQLSFAAFSAIIAALAVLSTERIRSASLINRILLVTVGGYLVFVLHNVGFMGMDFLPIHTAWGQGSLLILGVPVGLIVGLLLIPMASYALVRRVERVRDVASEGVRQYIWNSALGLMITIIWPWEKTPRELLT
;
A
#
# COMPACT_ATOMS: atom_id res chain seq x y z
N MET A 1 8.01 -41.06 3.48
CA MET A 1 7.09 -40.31 2.59
C MET A 1 5.99 -39.52 3.35
N THR A 2 5.67 -39.87 4.59
CA THR A 2 4.66 -39.17 5.43
C THR A 2 5.13 -37.82 5.98
N GLN A 3 6.38 -37.72 6.45
CA GLN A 3 6.94 -36.50 7.06
C GLN A 3 7.01 -35.30 6.09
N THR A 4 7.24 -35.55 4.80
CA THR A 4 7.27 -34.54 3.72
C THR A 4 5.88 -34.02 3.35
N ARG A 5 4.82 -34.80 3.58
CA ARG A 5 3.44 -34.38 3.32
C ARG A 5 2.92 -33.47 4.43
N GLU A 6 3.24 -33.78 5.68
CA GLU A 6 2.86 -32.96 6.84
C GLU A 6 3.54 -31.59 6.86
N THR A 7 4.84 -31.53 6.64
CA THR A 7 5.58 -30.25 6.51
C THR A 7 5.01 -29.38 5.39
N ARG A 8 4.68 -29.97 4.24
CA ARG A 8 4.05 -29.26 3.11
C ARG A 8 2.65 -28.73 3.46
N LEU A 9 1.87 -29.50 4.23
CA LEU A 9 0.55 -29.07 4.71
C LEU A 9 0.63 -27.96 5.76
N ILE A 10 1.63 -28.02 6.65
CA ILE A 10 1.90 -26.98 7.65
C ILE A 10 2.28 -25.67 6.95
N GLY A 11 3.20 -25.72 5.98
CA GLY A 11 3.62 -24.55 5.19
C GLY A 11 2.46 -23.90 4.44
N LYS A 12 1.59 -24.69 3.80
CA LYS A 12 0.37 -24.17 3.17
C LYS A 12 -0.55 -23.45 4.15
N ARG A 13 -0.81 -24.04 5.33
CA ARG A 13 -1.67 -23.41 6.35
C ARG A 13 -1.06 -22.12 6.90
N VAL A 14 0.27 -22.07 7.06
CA VAL A 14 0.99 -20.85 7.49
C VAL A 14 0.87 -19.76 6.44
N ALA A 15 1.11 -20.08 5.16
CA ALA A 15 0.97 -19.13 4.06
C ALA A 15 -0.45 -18.54 3.96
N THR A 16 -1.48 -19.39 3.98
CA THR A 16 -2.88 -18.93 3.92
C THR A 16 -3.24 -18.06 5.11
N ARG A 17 -2.77 -18.39 6.33
CA ARG A 17 -2.99 -17.55 7.52
C ARG A 17 -2.29 -16.20 7.42
N THR A 18 -1.04 -16.16 6.95
CA THR A 18 -0.30 -14.91 6.76
C THR A 18 -0.99 -13.99 5.76
N LEU A 19 -1.47 -14.55 4.63
CA LEU A 19 -2.26 -13.80 3.65
C LEU A 19 -3.57 -13.29 4.25
N GLY A 20 -4.30 -14.14 4.99
CA GLY A 20 -5.53 -13.74 5.67
C GLY A 20 -5.32 -12.61 6.70
N VAL A 21 -4.25 -12.67 7.48
CA VAL A 21 -3.89 -11.59 8.42
C VAL A 21 -3.48 -10.33 7.68
N SER A 22 -2.72 -10.43 6.59
CA SER A 22 -2.34 -9.25 5.78
C SER A 22 -3.57 -8.57 5.18
N LEU A 23 -4.53 -9.34 4.68
CA LEU A 23 -5.81 -8.81 4.20
C LEU A 23 -6.62 -8.17 5.34
N PHE A 24 -6.64 -8.78 6.52
CA PHE A 24 -7.28 -8.18 7.70
C PHE A 24 -6.65 -6.83 8.07
N LEU A 25 -5.31 -6.75 8.12
CA LEU A 25 -4.61 -5.49 8.38
C LEU A 25 -4.89 -4.45 7.28
N PHE A 26 -4.97 -4.88 6.02
CA PHE A 26 -5.38 -4.01 4.93
C PHE A 26 -6.80 -3.46 5.16
N ILE A 27 -7.78 -4.29 5.54
CA ILE A 27 -9.13 -3.82 5.86
C ILE A 27 -9.12 -2.83 7.04
N VAL A 28 -8.28 -3.07 8.06
CA VAL A 28 -8.14 -2.19 9.24
C VAL A 28 -7.56 -0.82 8.89
N ILE A 29 -6.66 -0.72 7.89
CA ILE A 29 -6.04 0.56 7.55
C ILE A 29 -7.02 1.54 6.89
N HIS A 30 -8.05 1.07 6.18
CA HIS A 30 -8.99 1.92 5.44
C HIS A 30 -9.85 2.81 6.34
N PRO A 31 -10.52 2.32 7.41
CA PRO A 31 -11.25 3.20 8.31
C PRO A 31 -10.32 4.17 9.03
N ALA A 32 -9.08 3.77 9.34
CA ALA A 32 -8.10 4.67 9.93
C ALA A 32 -7.65 5.77 8.94
N ALA A 33 -7.46 5.42 7.67
CA ALA A 33 -7.20 6.39 6.61
C ALA A 33 -8.38 7.34 6.40
N LEU A 34 -9.61 6.83 6.46
CA LEU A 34 -10.81 7.65 6.40
C LEU A 34 -10.87 8.65 7.56
N ILE A 35 -10.51 8.22 8.79
CA ILE A 35 -10.38 9.13 9.94
C ILE A 35 -9.33 10.21 9.66
N GLY A 36 -8.18 9.84 9.09
CA GLY A 36 -7.14 10.79 8.71
C GLY A 36 -7.63 11.82 7.69
N ILE A 37 -8.33 11.38 6.65
CA ILE A 37 -8.93 12.24 5.62
C ILE A 37 -9.94 13.20 6.24
N VAL A 38 -10.93 12.67 6.97
CA VAL A 38 -12.01 13.44 7.61
C VAL A 38 -11.45 14.47 8.58
N TRP A 39 -10.44 14.11 9.36
CA TRP A 39 -9.79 15.04 10.28
C TRP A 39 -9.03 16.13 9.53
N THR A 40 -8.30 15.80 8.46
CA THR A 40 -7.58 16.81 7.66
C THR A 40 -8.51 17.83 7.01
N VAL A 41 -9.68 17.39 6.53
CA VAL A 41 -10.67 18.30 5.91
C VAL A 41 -11.62 18.97 6.90
N SER A 42 -11.58 18.60 8.19
CA SER A 42 -12.54 19.10 9.19
C SER A 42 -12.64 20.62 9.35
N PRO A 43 -11.57 21.43 9.14
CA PRO A 43 -11.66 22.89 9.23
C PRO A 43 -12.19 23.55 7.94
N ILE A 44 -12.33 22.80 6.85
CA ILE A 44 -12.71 23.33 5.55
C ILE A 44 -14.21 23.65 5.57
N THR A 45 -14.54 24.91 5.32
CA THR A 45 -15.92 25.42 5.29
C THR A 45 -16.41 25.71 3.87
N ASN A 46 -15.50 25.83 2.89
CA ASN A 46 -15.80 26.01 1.47
C ASN A 46 -15.26 24.81 0.69
N SER A 47 -16.13 24.08 0.00
CA SER A 47 -15.79 22.82 -0.69
C SER A 47 -14.99 22.99 -1.99
N GLU A 48 -14.76 24.22 -2.43
CA GLU A 48 -14.13 24.52 -3.73
C GLU A 48 -12.60 24.40 -3.71
N ALA A 49 -11.98 24.39 -2.52
CA ALA A 49 -10.54 24.22 -2.38
C ALA A 49 -10.18 23.46 -1.08
N LEU A 50 -9.07 22.72 -1.10
CA LEU A 50 -8.46 22.12 0.10
C LEU A 50 -7.65 23.15 0.93
N GLU A 51 -7.80 24.44 0.62
CA GLU A 51 -7.21 25.56 1.35
C GLU A 51 -7.79 25.62 2.77
N GLY A 52 -6.92 25.56 3.77
CA GLY A 52 -7.32 25.47 5.19
C GLY A 52 -7.37 24.05 5.76
N SER A 53 -6.96 23.04 5.00
CA SER A 53 -6.77 21.69 5.54
C SER A 53 -5.75 21.68 6.69
N THR A 54 -6.04 20.91 7.75
CA THR A 54 -5.17 20.85 8.93
C THR A 54 -4.10 19.77 8.77
N PRO A 55 -2.82 20.06 9.11
CA PRO A 55 -1.76 19.06 9.12
C PRO A 55 -1.87 18.10 10.32
N ALA A 56 -2.78 18.34 11.26
CA ALA A 56 -2.85 17.63 12.53
C ALA A 56 -2.93 16.10 12.38
N ALA A 57 -3.73 15.59 11.45
CA ALA A 57 -3.92 14.15 11.28
C ALA A 57 -2.61 13.44 10.92
N TRP A 58 -1.87 13.93 9.91
CA TRP A 58 -0.62 13.28 9.51
C TRP A 58 0.49 13.49 10.55
N MET A 59 0.53 14.64 11.22
CA MET A 59 1.50 14.89 12.29
C MET A 59 1.27 13.98 13.50
N VAL A 60 0.01 13.81 13.93
CA VAL A 60 -0.36 12.92 15.03
C VAL A 60 -0.13 11.46 14.65
N GLY A 61 -0.48 11.07 13.43
CA GLY A 61 -0.18 9.74 12.89
C GLY A 61 1.33 9.44 12.93
N ALA A 62 2.15 10.35 12.39
CA ALA A 62 3.61 10.22 12.39
C ALA A 62 4.21 10.19 13.80
N ALA A 63 3.76 11.07 14.70
CA ALA A 63 4.20 11.08 16.09
C ALA A 63 3.83 9.78 16.82
N GLY A 64 2.61 9.27 16.59
CA GLY A 64 2.15 8.00 17.13
C GLY A 64 2.98 6.83 16.63
N LEU A 65 3.27 6.78 15.32
CA LEU A 65 4.13 5.76 14.71
C LEU A 65 5.53 5.77 15.33
N LEU A 66 6.11 6.96 15.52
CA LEU A 66 7.42 7.13 16.14
C LEU A 66 7.44 6.63 17.59
N VAL A 67 6.44 7.03 18.40
CA VAL A 67 6.31 6.57 19.79
C VAL A 67 6.14 5.06 19.85
N LEU A 68 5.30 4.49 18.98
CA LEU A 68 5.05 3.05 18.94
C LEU A 68 6.27 2.26 18.46
N ALA A 69 7.03 2.79 17.51
CA ALA A 69 8.28 2.21 17.03
C ALA A 69 9.33 2.17 18.16
N ILE A 70 9.50 3.27 18.88
CA ILE A 70 10.39 3.34 20.05
C ILE A 70 9.94 2.36 21.14
N TRP A 71 8.64 2.30 21.42
CA TRP A 71 8.11 1.38 22.43
C TRP A 71 8.31 -0.08 22.01
N ARG A 72 8.07 -0.44 20.75
CA ARG A 72 8.32 -1.79 20.22
C ARG A 72 9.80 -2.17 20.28
N ALA A 73 10.72 -1.23 20.06
CA ALA A 73 12.15 -1.50 20.13
C ALA A 73 12.60 -2.00 21.52
N ARG A 74 11.81 -1.72 22.57
CA ARG A 74 12.08 -2.16 23.95
C ARG A 74 11.39 -3.47 24.34
N GLN A 75 10.44 -3.97 23.54
CA GLN A 75 9.63 -5.13 23.90
C GLN A 75 10.20 -6.43 23.30
N SER A 76 10.45 -7.42 24.16
CA SER A 76 10.86 -8.77 23.75
C SER A 76 9.64 -9.63 23.40
N GLY A 77 9.09 -9.45 22.20
CA GLY A 77 8.07 -10.37 21.67
C GLY A 77 7.10 -9.79 20.66
N PHE A 78 6.41 -10.69 19.97
CA PHE A 78 5.41 -10.34 18.94
C PHE A 78 4.05 -10.06 19.57
N GLN A 79 3.71 -8.79 19.70
CA GLN A 79 2.41 -8.37 20.23
C GLN A 79 1.47 -8.00 19.08
N ARG A 80 0.34 -8.71 18.97
CA ARG A 80 -0.68 -8.45 17.94
C ARG A 80 -1.26 -7.04 18.06
N THR A 81 -1.47 -6.58 19.29
CA THR A 81 -1.99 -5.25 19.60
C THR A 81 -1.12 -4.14 19.04
N SER A 82 0.21 -4.28 19.09
CA SER A 82 1.13 -3.26 18.58
C SER A 82 1.16 -3.21 17.06
N ILE A 83 0.92 -4.34 16.39
CA ILE A 83 0.78 -4.39 14.93
C ILE A 83 -0.49 -3.68 14.51
N ILE A 84 -1.62 -3.98 15.15
CA ILE A 84 -2.90 -3.33 14.84
C ILE A 84 -2.82 -1.82 15.13
N GLY A 85 -2.23 -1.42 16.26
CA GLY A 85 -2.00 -0.02 16.58
C GLY A 85 -1.12 0.70 15.55
N PHE A 86 -0.07 0.02 15.06
CA PHE A 86 0.76 0.54 13.98
C PHE A 86 -0.06 0.78 12.71
N VAL A 87 -0.86 -0.21 12.29
CA VAL A 87 -1.70 -0.09 11.09
C VAL A 87 -2.73 1.04 11.22
N MET A 88 -3.34 1.22 12.38
CA MET A 88 -4.27 2.32 12.61
C MET A 88 -3.58 3.69 12.51
N LEU A 89 -2.42 3.84 13.16
CA LEU A 89 -1.65 5.09 13.10
C LEU A 89 -1.12 5.37 11.68
N GLU A 90 -0.70 4.33 10.97
CA GLU A 90 -0.29 4.39 9.57
C GLU A 90 -1.44 4.85 8.67
N GLY A 91 -2.65 4.33 8.89
CA GLY A 91 -3.84 4.77 8.18
C GLY A 91 -4.10 6.26 8.40
N VAL A 92 -4.15 6.71 9.66
CA VAL A 92 -4.34 8.14 9.99
C VAL A 92 -3.24 9.00 9.37
N PHE A 93 -1.99 8.53 9.41
CA PHE A 93 -0.85 9.20 8.79
C PHE A 93 -1.04 9.37 7.28
N ILE A 94 -1.22 8.27 6.54
CA ILE A 94 -1.33 8.30 5.06
C ILE A 94 -2.57 9.07 4.63
N GLY A 95 -3.71 8.83 5.27
CA GLY A 95 -4.96 9.51 4.95
C GLY A 95 -4.84 11.02 5.11
N GLY A 96 -4.27 11.47 6.23
CA GLY A 96 -4.00 12.89 6.45
C GLY A 96 -2.91 13.44 5.54
N PHE A 97 -1.86 12.66 5.26
CA PHE A 97 -0.71 13.07 4.46
C PHE A 97 -1.11 13.31 3.01
N VAL A 98 -1.75 12.33 2.38
CA VAL A 98 -2.23 12.44 1.01
C VAL A 98 -3.19 13.61 0.88
N THR A 99 -4.16 13.75 1.80
CA THR A 99 -5.17 14.83 1.72
C THR A 99 -4.55 16.22 1.92
N TYR A 100 -3.67 16.39 2.90
CA TYR A 100 -3.04 17.68 3.17
C TYR A 100 -2.13 18.10 2.03
N PHE A 101 -1.28 17.18 1.55
CA PHE A 101 -0.36 17.47 0.46
C PHE A 101 -1.04 17.51 -0.92
N GLU A 102 -2.25 16.98 -1.09
CA GLU A 102 -3.06 17.25 -2.27
C GLU A 102 -3.49 18.72 -2.33
N GLY A 103 -3.73 19.37 -1.18
CA GLY A 103 -3.96 20.82 -1.12
C GLY A 103 -2.70 21.65 -1.46
N VAL A 104 -1.51 21.14 -1.14
CA VAL A 104 -0.22 21.83 -1.39
C VAL A 104 0.32 21.54 -2.80
N SER A 105 0.09 20.34 -3.31
CA SER A 105 0.55 19.86 -4.63
C SER A 105 -0.59 19.15 -5.34
N PRO A 106 -1.58 19.93 -5.85
CA PRO A 106 -2.77 19.38 -6.47
C PRO A 106 -2.45 18.45 -7.63
N GLY A 107 -3.25 17.40 -7.79
CA GLY A 107 -3.13 16.42 -8.87
C GLY A 107 -1.93 15.47 -8.77
N VAL A 108 -1.09 15.57 -7.73
CA VAL A 108 0.10 14.71 -7.56
C VAL A 108 -0.15 13.56 -6.58
N MET A 109 -0.65 13.85 -5.38
CA MET A 109 -0.75 12.85 -4.30
C MET A 109 -1.88 11.85 -4.55
N LEU A 110 -3.00 12.31 -5.10
CA LEU A 110 -4.06 11.43 -5.56
C LEU A 110 -3.61 10.54 -6.73
N GLN A 111 -2.82 11.07 -7.66
CA GLN A 111 -2.35 10.29 -8.81
C GLN A 111 -1.32 9.22 -8.41
N LEU A 112 -0.44 9.54 -7.45
CA LEU A 112 0.43 8.58 -6.79
C LEU A 112 -0.37 7.47 -6.10
N SER A 113 -1.42 7.84 -5.37
CA SER A 113 -2.28 6.90 -4.66
C SER A 113 -2.99 5.95 -5.63
N PHE A 114 -3.61 6.48 -6.69
CA PHE A 114 -4.27 5.67 -7.71
C PHE A 114 -3.31 4.76 -8.46
N ALA A 115 -2.08 5.22 -8.74
CA ALA A 115 -1.05 4.39 -9.35
C ALA A 115 -0.66 3.21 -8.44
N ALA A 116 -0.46 3.45 -7.14
CA ALA A 116 -0.18 2.40 -6.17
C ALA A 116 -1.34 1.39 -6.08
N PHE A 117 -2.58 1.86 -5.92
CA PHE A 117 -3.76 1.00 -5.89
C PHE A 117 -3.92 0.17 -7.16
N SER A 118 -3.67 0.77 -8.32
CA SER A 118 -3.75 0.08 -9.61
C SER A 118 -2.74 -1.06 -9.71
N ALA A 119 -1.50 -0.84 -9.28
CA ALA A 119 -0.47 -1.88 -9.24
C ALA A 119 -0.85 -3.02 -8.28
N ILE A 120 -1.45 -2.70 -7.13
CA ILE A 120 -1.92 -3.71 -6.15
C ILE A 120 -3.05 -4.55 -6.75
N ILE A 121 -4.09 -3.91 -7.31
CA ILE A 121 -5.23 -4.59 -7.92
C ILE A 121 -4.75 -5.51 -9.06
N ALA A 122 -3.87 -4.99 -9.92
CA ALA A 122 -3.27 -5.78 -11.00
C ALA A 122 -2.44 -6.94 -10.46
N ALA A 123 -1.63 -6.73 -9.42
CA ALA A 123 -0.84 -7.79 -8.81
C ALA A 123 -1.73 -8.90 -8.24
N LEU A 124 -2.81 -8.53 -7.53
CA LEU A 124 -3.77 -9.49 -7.01
C LEU A 124 -4.45 -10.29 -8.13
N ALA A 125 -4.94 -9.61 -9.18
CA ALA A 125 -5.57 -10.26 -10.32
C ALA A 125 -4.61 -11.21 -11.06
N VAL A 126 -3.41 -10.73 -11.41
CA VAL A 126 -2.43 -11.48 -12.19
C VAL A 126 -1.84 -12.65 -11.38
N LEU A 127 -1.46 -12.43 -10.12
CA LEU A 127 -0.81 -13.47 -9.29
C LEU A 127 -1.80 -14.46 -8.69
N SER A 128 -3.11 -14.16 -8.71
CA SER A 128 -4.16 -15.14 -8.40
C SER A 128 -4.19 -16.28 -9.42
N THR A 129 -3.80 -16.00 -10.67
CA THR A 129 -3.85 -16.97 -11.77
C THR A 129 -2.71 -17.98 -11.69
N GLU A 130 -3.04 -19.28 -11.64
CA GLU A 130 -2.06 -20.36 -11.48
C GLU A 130 -1.08 -20.47 -12.66
N ARG A 131 -1.55 -20.26 -13.90
CA ARG A 131 -0.70 -20.30 -15.10
C ARG A 131 0.36 -19.21 -15.12
N ILE A 132 0.01 -18.01 -14.63
CA ILE A 132 0.93 -16.86 -14.61
C ILE A 132 1.94 -17.02 -13.47
N ARG A 133 1.53 -17.66 -12.37
CA ARG A 133 2.39 -17.96 -11.23
C ARG A 133 3.57 -18.88 -11.56
N SER A 134 3.47 -19.72 -12.59
CA SER A 134 4.59 -20.54 -13.08
C SER A 134 5.47 -19.85 -14.13
N ALA A 135 5.15 -18.62 -14.55
CA ALA A 135 5.95 -17.87 -15.50
C ALA A 135 7.23 -17.30 -14.85
N SER A 136 8.19 -16.89 -15.69
CA SER A 136 9.40 -16.22 -15.24
C SER A 136 9.08 -14.97 -14.40
N LEU A 137 10.01 -14.57 -13.51
CA LEU A 137 9.89 -13.35 -12.70
C LEU A 137 9.57 -12.14 -13.58
N ILE A 138 10.32 -11.96 -14.67
CA ILE A 138 10.18 -10.83 -15.59
C ILE A 138 8.79 -10.81 -16.21
N ASN A 139 8.27 -11.95 -16.68
CA ASN A 139 6.94 -12.03 -17.26
C ASN A 139 5.85 -11.67 -16.24
N ARG A 140 6.00 -12.12 -14.99
CA ARG A 140 5.07 -11.74 -13.92
C ARG A 140 5.08 -10.24 -13.66
N ILE A 141 6.26 -9.63 -13.56
CA ILE A 141 6.38 -8.17 -13.39
C ILE A 141 5.75 -7.44 -14.56
N LEU A 142 6.06 -7.82 -15.80
CA LEU A 142 5.51 -7.18 -17.00
C LEU A 142 3.98 -7.28 -17.05
N LEU A 143 3.42 -8.45 -16.76
CA LEU A 143 1.96 -8.64 -16.73
C LEU A 143 1.30 -7.78 -15.65
N VAL A 144 1.91 -7.67 -14.46
CA VAL A 144 1.41 -6.79 -13.40
C VAL A 144 1.51 -5.32 -13.81
N THR A 145 2.62 -4.89 -14.42
CA THR A 145 2.80 -3.51 -14.91
C THR A 145 1.74 -3.15 -15.95
N VAL A 146 1.55 -4.01 -16.96
CA VAL A 146 0.54 -3.78 -18.02
C VAL A 146 -0.87 -3.78 -17.43
N GLY A 147 -1.19 -4.73 -16.56
CA GLY A 147 -2.47 -4.74 -15.84
C GLY A 147 -2.65 -3.48 -14.98
N GLY A 148 -1.57 -3.02 -14.34
CA GLY A 148 -1.56 -1.81 -13.52
C GLY A 148 -1.87 -0.56 -14.34
N TYR A 149 -1.26 -0.43 -15.52
CA TYR A 149 -1.60 0.66 -16.44
C TYR A 149 -3.05 0.59 -16.93
N LEU A 150 -3.56 -0.61 -17.22
CA LEU A 150 -4.97 -0.76 -17.60
C LEU A 150 -5.90 -0.28 -16.48
N VAL A 151 -5.67 -0.73 -15.24
CA VAL A 151 -6.48 -0.31 -14.08
C VAL A 151 -6.32 1.18 -13.81
N PHE A 152 -5.13 1.74 -13.99
CA PHE A 152 -4.86 3.16 -13.82
C PHE A 152 -5.60 4.01 -14.85
N VAL A 153 -5.58 3.61 -16.13
CA VAL A 153 -6.38 4.26 -17.18
C VAL A 153 -7.87 4.16 -16.86
N LEU A 154 -8.36 3.00 -16.41
CA LEU A 154 -9.76 2.83 -16.02
C LEU A 154 -10.17 3.74 -14.86
N HIS A 155 -9.31 3.98 -13.86
CA HIS A 155 -9.58 4.96 -12.81
C HIS A 155 -9.67 6.38 -13.40
N ASN A 156 -8.70 6.77 -14.23
CA ASN A 156 -8.67 8.12 -14.81
C ASN A 156 -9.86 8.39 -15.74
N VAL A 157 -10.28 7.40 -16.53
CA VAL A 157 -11.47 7.48 -17.39
C VAL A 157 -12.75 7.40 -16.57
N GLY A 158 -12.81 6.52 -15.57
CA GLY A 158 -14.00 6.34 -14.73
C GLY A 158 -14.31 7.55 -13.88
N PHE A 159 -13.29 8.26 -13.40
CA PHE A 159 -13.43 9.52 -12.66
C PHE A 159 -13.57 10.75 -13.55
N MET A 160 -13.42 10.59 -14.87
CA MET A 160 -13.62 11.69 -15.81
C MET A 160 -15.11 12.09 -15.80
N GLY A 161 -15.39 13.33 -15.37
CA GLY A 161 -16.76 13.85 -15.30
C GLY A 161 -17.56 13.46 -14.05
N MET A 162 -16.89 12.98 -12.98
CA MET A 162 -17.53 12.78 -11.67
C MET A 162 -17.39 14.04 -10.81
N ASP A 163 -18.49 14.77 -10.60
CA ASP A 163 -18.52 16.06 -9.88
C ASP A 163 -18.30 15.94 -8.35
N PHE A 164 -18.26 14.72 -7.79
CA PHE A 164 -18.05 14.50 -6.35
C PHE A 164 -16.57 14.43 -5.94
N LEU A 165 -15.66 14.25 -6.89
CA LEU A 165 -14.24 14.36 -6.62
C LEU A 165 -13.84 15.84 -6.68
N PRO A 166 -12.84 16.28 -5.88
CA PRO A 166 -12.27 17.61 -6.04
C PRO A 166 -12.00 17.85 -7.52
N ILE A 167 -12.42 19.03 -8.01
CA ILE A 167 -12.34 19.38 -9.43
C ILE A 167 -10.90 19.09 -9.91
N HIS A 168 -10.75 18.42 -11.05
CA HIS A 168 -9.46 18.14 -11.71
C HIS A 168 -8.60 16.99 -11.16
N THR A 169 -9.13 15.92 -10.57
CA THR A 169 -8.27 14.80 -10.12
C THR A 169 -7.91 13.79 -11.20
N ALA A 170 -8.69 13.71 -12.30
CA ALA A 170 -8.39 12.81 -13.40
C ALA A 170 -7.16 13.27 -14.19
N TRP A 171 -6.33 12.34 -14.64
CA TRP A 171 -5.12 12.57 -15.42
C TRP A 171 -4.08 13.48 -14.75
N GLY A 172 -4.16 13.65 -13.43
CA GLY A 172 -3.34 14.61 -12.70
C GLY A 172 -3.62 16.06 -13.10
N GLN A 173 -4.83 16.38 -13.56
CA GLN A 173 -5.24 17.77 -13.77
C GLN A 173 -5.01 18.58 -12.46
N GLY A 174 -4.79 19.88 -12.58
CA GLY A 174 -4.39 20.71 -11.43
C GLY A 174 -2.92 20.56 -10.98
N SER A 175 -2.19 19.54 -11.43
CA SER A 175 -0.75 19.44 -11.15
C SER A 175 0.10 20.35 -12.03
N LEU A 176 1.30 20.67 -11.54
CA LEU A 176 2.31 21.40 -12.29
C LEU A 176 2.58 20.70 -13.63
N LEU A 177 2.74 21.47 -14.70
CA LEU A 177 3.06 20.95 -16.03
C LEU A 177 4.58 20.95 -16.23
N ILE A 178 5.13 19.81 -16.65
CA ILE A 178 6.50 19.69 -17.15
C ILE A 178 6.41 19.21 -18.60
N LEU A 179 6.98 19.96 -19.54
CA LEU A 179 6.91 19.67 -20.98
C LEU A 179 5.46 19.50 -21.50
N GLY A 180 4.49 20.21 -20.90
CA GLY A 180 3.07 20.12 -21.26
C GLY A 180 2.34 18.89 -20.70
N VAL A 181 3.01 18.06 -19.89
CA VAL A 181 2.41 16.88 -19.25
C VAL A 181 2.27 17.13 -17.74
N PRO A 182 1.12 16.81 -17.12
CA PRO A 182 0.94 16.95 -15.68
C PRO A 182 1.91 16.06 -14.89
N VAL A 183 2.61 16.64 -13.92
CA VAL A 183 3.62 15.94 -13.10
C VAL A 183 3.02 14.74 -12.38
N GLY A 184 1.79 14.87 -11.86
CA GLY A 184 1.12 13.74 -11.21
C GLY A 184 1.00 12.52 -12.12
N LEU A 185 0.68 12.74 -13.40
CA LEU A 185 0.59 11.68 -14.40
C LEU A 185 1.95 11.03 -14.68
N ILE A 186 3.00 11.84 -14.84
CA ILE A 186 4.37 11.34 -15.06
C ILE A 186 4.80 10.46 -13.90
N VAL A 187 4.65 10.94 -12.66
CA VAL A 187 5.09 10.21 -11.47
C VAL A 187 4.25 8.95 -11.27
N GLY A 188 2.93 9.00 -11.51
CA GLY A 188 2.06 7.82 -11.48
C GLY A 188 2.49 6.76 -12.50
N LEU A 189 2.85 7.17 -13.71
CA LEU A 189 3.35 6.27 -14.76
C LEU A 189 4.64 5.57 -14.32
N LEU A 190 5.58 6.31 -13.70
CA LEU A 190 6.84 5.74 -13.20
C LEU A 190 6.65 4.85 -11.98
N LEU A 191 5.65 5.13 -11.14
CA LEU A 191 5.39 4.38 -9.92
C LEU A 191 4.90 2.96 -10.20
N ILE A 192 4.06 2.75 -11.23
CA ILE A 192 3.45 1.44 -11.52
C ILE A 192 4.49 0.34 -11.77
N PRO A 193 5.50 0.50 -12.65
CA PRO A 193 6.56 -0.49 -12.82
C PRO A 193 7.34 -0.77 -11.53
N MET A 194 7.64 0.27 -10.76
CA MET A 194 8.40 0.16 -9.51
C MET A 194 7.61 -0.62 -8.44
N ALA A 195 6.33 -0.31 -8.29
CA ALA A 195 5.41 -1.03 -7.41
C ALA A 195 5.22 -2.48 -7.88
N SER A 196 5.07 -2.71 -9.18
CA SER A 196 4.92 -4.06 -9.77
C SER A 196 6.13 -4.95 -9.46
N TYR A 197 7.34 -4.43 -9.60
CA TYR A 197 8.57 -5.12 -9.23
C TYR A 197 8.57 -5.50 -7.74
N ALA A 198 8.31 -4.53 -6.87
CA ALA A 198 8.31 -4.73 -5.42
C ALA A 198 7.27 -5.77 -4.97
N LEU A 199 6.05 -5.67 -5.50
CA LEU A 199 4.93 -6.55 -5.16
C LEU A 199 5.20 -7.99 -5.59
N VAL A 200 5.65 -8.21 -6.83
CA VAL A 200 5.94 -9.56 -7.34
C VAL A 200 7.06 -10.22 -6.52
N ARG A 201 8.17 -9.50 -6.30
CA ARG A 201 9.28 -10.03 -5.48
C ARG A 201 8.87 -10.32 -4.05
N ARG A 202 7.97 -9.51 -3.48
CA ARG A 202 7.48 -9.75 -2.14
C ARG A 202 6.65 -11.02 -2.04
N VAL A 203 5.79 -11.29 -3.02
CA VAL A 203 4.99 -12.54 -3.04
C VAL A 203 5.89 -13.77 -3.13
N GLU A 204 7.03 -13.69 -3.83
CA GLU A 204 8.02 -14.77 -3.85
C GLU A 204 8.64 -15.00 -2.48
N ARG A 205 9.16 -13.94 -1.85
CA ARG A 205 9.80 -14.06 -0.53
C ARG A 205 8.85 -14.62 0.53
N VAL A 206 7.56 -14.28 0.48
CA VAL A 206 6.56 -14.86 1.40
C VAL A 206 6.48 -16.37 1.27
N ARG A 207 6.62 -16.90 0.06
CA ARG A 207 6.58 -18.35 -0.18
C ARG A 207 7.81 -19.03 0.37
N ASP A 208 8.97 -18.40 0.18
CA ASP A 208 10.23 -18.89 0.72
C ASP A 208 10.17 -18.96 2.24
N VAL A 209 9.75 -17.87 2.90
CA VAL A 209 9.59 -17.84 4.37
C VAL A 209 8.47 -18.77 4.86
N ALA A 210 7.38 -18.93 4.10
CA ALA A 210 6.34 -19.88 4.47
C ALA A 210 6.80 -21.34 4.39
N SER A 211 7.80 -21.64 3.55
CA SER A 211 8.40 -22.97 3.47
C SER A 211 9.25 -23.33 4.69
N GLU A 212 9.77 -22.33 5.40
CA GLU A 212 10.53 -22.48 6.66
C GLU A 212 9.64 -22.80 7.87
N GLY A 213 8.31 -22.72 7.75
CA GLY A 213 7.37 -23.29 8.71
C GLY A 213 7.23 -22.58 10.07
N VAL A 214 7.88 -21.44 10.28
CA VAL A 214 7.91 -20.78 11.60
C VAL A 214 6.65 -19.95 11.86
N ARG A 215 5.66 -20.56 12.52
CA ARG A 215 4.36 -19.95 12.90
C ARG A 215 4.47 -18.66 13.71
N GLN A 216 5.56 -18.46 14.45
CA GLN A 216 5.74 -17.32 15.35
C GLN A 216 5.86 -15.98 14.59
N TYR A 217 6.14 -16.01 13.27
CA TYR A 217 6.34 -14.81 12.47
C TYR A 217 5.12 -14.38 11.62
N ILE A 218 4.00 -15.11 11.65
CA ILE A 218 2.82 -14.85 10.78
C ILE A 218 2.39 -13.37 10.81
N TRP A 219 2.29 -12.77 11.99
CA TRP A 219 1.83 -11.39 12.14
C TRP A 219 2.86 -10.35 11.67
N ASN A 220 4.14 -10.58 11.91
CA ASN A 220 5.19 -9.69 11.42
C ASN A 220 5.38 -9.82 9.90
N SER A 221 5.29 -11.04 9.37
CA SER A 221 5.28 -11.29 7.93
C SER A 221 4.06 -10.63 7.27
N ALA A 222 2.89 -10.68 7.90
CA ALA A 222 1.69 -10.00 7.43
C ALA A 222 1.81 -8.47 7.48
N LEU A 223 2.42 -7.92 8.54
CA LEU A 223 2.73 -6.48 8.63
C LEU A 223 3.70 -6.07 7.52
N GLY A 224 4.81 -6.79 7.35
CA GLY A 224 5.78 -6.50 6.29
C GLY A 224 5.18 -6.64 4.90
N LEU A 225 4.22 -7.55 4.71
CA LEU A 225 3.44 -7.63 3.48
C LEU A 225 2.62 -6.38 3.23
N MET A 226 1.85 -5.97 4.23
CA MET A 226 1.03 -4.76 4.18
C MET A 226 1.88 -3.51 3.93
N ILE A 227 3.01 -3.36 4.64
CA ILE A 227 3.89 -2.19 4.51
C ILE A 227 4.41 -2.07 3.08
N THR A 228 4.74 -3.15 2.38
CA THR A 228 5.20 -3.02 0.99
C THR A 228 4.08 -2.83 -0.01
N ILE A 229 2.85 -3.20 0.34
CA ILE A 229 1.69 -2.79 -0.45
C ILE A 229 1.59 -1.26 -0.44
N ILE A 230 1.85 -0.62 0.70
CA ILE A 230 1.80 0.83 0.87
C ILE A 230 3.08 1.51 0.32
N TRP A 231 4.23 0.99 0.74
CA TRP A 231 5.57 1.51 0.52
C TRP A 231 6.42 0.49 -0.24
N PRO A 232 6.25 0.39 -1.58
CA PRO A 232 6.90 -0.65 -2.36
C PRO A 232 8.44 -0.61 -2.30
N TRP A 233 9.03 0.53 -1.97
CA TRP A 233 10.49 0.69 -1.88
C TRP A 233 11.09 0.29 -0.52
N GLU A 234 10.29 0.10 0.53
CA GLU A 234 10.84 -0.21 1.86
C GLU A 234 11.31 -1.68 1.96
N LYS A 235 12.61 -1.84 2.20
CA LYS A 235 13.22 -3.11 2.63
C LYS A 235 12.97 -3.29 4.13
N THR A 236 12.51 -4.48 4.53
CA THR A 236 12.23 -4.76 5.94
C THR A 236 13.55 -5.08 6.68
N PRO A 237 13.77 -4.69 7.96
CA PRO A 237 15.10 -4.72 8.62
C PRO A 237 15.83 -6.07 8.67
N ARG A 238 15.13 -7.21 8.54
CA ARG A 238 15.78 -8.53 8.42
C ARG A 238 16.67 -8.65 7.18
N GLU A 239 16.49 -7.79 6.18
CA GLU A 239 17.28 -7.73 4.95
C GLU A 239 18.60 -6.98 5.09
N LEU A 240 18.87 -6.30 6.23
CA LEU A 240 20.14 -5.61 6.50
C LEU A 240 21.14 -6.49 7.27
N LEU A 241 20.73 -7.69 7.66
CA LEU A 241 21.52 -8.64 8.46
C LEU A 241 21.92 -9.89 7.66
N THR A 242 21.72 -9.89 6.34
CA THR A 242 22.19 -10.89 5.37
C THR A 242 22.81 -10.17 4.19
#